data_AF-A0A7S4K3S6-F1
#
_entry.id   AF-A0A7S4K3S6-F1
#
_cell.length_a   1.000
_cell.length_b   1.000
_cell.length_c   1.000
_cell.angle_alpha   90.00
_cell.angle_beta   90.00
_cell.angle_gamma   90.00
#
_symmetry.space_group_name_H-M   'P 1'
#
loop_
_entity.id
_entity.type
_entity.pdbx_description
1 polymer ?
#
loop_
_entity_poly.entity_id
_entity_poly.type
_entity_poly.pdbx_seq_one_letter_code
_entity_poly.pdbx_strand_id
1 'polypeptide(L)'
;MGYDIGTMLHNLREIFLDSGERDCDRAYMPSNIMKGECTLSNGKTMNVTVLAPGTQQESISPIAVGFTRGLQHDLKDKDRSKTLAVLLHGDGGFITQGVCYETLGLSDLDFYEIGGTVHIIINNEVANSASVHEKGGYCSDLGKSVQAPIFHVNGDDP
;
A
#
# COMPACT_ATOMS: atom_id res chain seq x y z
N MET A 1 -0.32 12.11 8.75
CA MET A 1 1.01 11.47 8.59
C MET A 1 2.18 12.40 8.94
N GLY A 2 1.95 13.64 9.40
CA GLY A 2 3.04 14.51 9.89
C GLY A 2 4.00 15.00 8.80
N TYR A 3 3.62 14.92 7.53
CA TYR A 3 4.44 15.39 6.42
C TYR A 3 4.52 16.92 6.38
N ASP A 4 5.68 17.45 6.00
CA ASP A 4 5.84 18.86 5.71
C ASP A 4 5.07 19.23 4.44
N ILE A 5 4.04 20.06 4.61
CA ILE A 5 3.20 20.57 3.52
C ILE A 5 4.04 21.39 2.53
N GLY A 6 5.08 22.09 3.00
CA GLY A 6 6.00 22.84 2.14
C GLY A 6 6.70 21.93 1.13
N THR A 7 7.28 20.83 1.60
CA THR A 7 7.92 19.80 0.77
C THR A 7 6.91 19.12 -0.17
N MET A 8 5.69 18.82 0.31
CA MET A 8 4.65 18.21 -0.53
C MET A 8 4.21 19.15 -1.67
N LEU A 9 3.97 20.43 -1.36
CA LEU A 9 3.60 21.44 -2.35
C LEU A 9 4.74 21.78 -3.30
N HIS A 10 5.98 21.77 -2.81
CA HIS A 10 7.18 21.92 -3.65
C HIS A 10 7.27 20.78 -4.67
N ASN A 11 7.10 19.54 -4.23
CA ASN A 11 7.09 18.39 -5.12
C ASN A 11 5.95 18.49 -6.14
N LEU A 12 4.73 18.86 -5.72
CA LEU A 12 3.61 19.09 -6.62
C LEU A 12 3.88 20.21 -7.63
N ARG A 13 4.51 21.31 -7.21
CA ARG A 13 4.89 22.41 -8.10
C ARG A 13 5.93 21.96 -9.13
N GLU A 14 6.97 21.26 -8.72
CA GLU A 14 7.99 20.69 -9.62
C GLU A 14 7.37 19.73 -10.64
N ILE A 15 6.38 18.94 -10.22
CA ILE A 15 5.67 17.97 -11.08
C ILE A 15 4.76 18.66 -12.10
N PHE A 16 4.05 19.72 -11.71
CA PHE A 16 2.98 20.32 -12.54
C PHE A 16 3.35 21.63 -13.24
N LEU A 17 4.39 22.36 -12.80
CA LEU A 17 4.60 23.75 -13.24
C LEU A 17 5.98 24.03 -13.87
N ASP A 18 7.07 23.36 -13.48
CA ASP A 18 8.43 23.79 -13.88
C ASP A 18 9.09 22.96 -15.01
N SER A 19 8.57 21.79 -15.40
CA SER A 19 9.29 20.91 -16.34
C SER A 19 9.05 21.16 -17.83
N GLY A 20 7.94 21.79 -18.24
CA GLY A 20 7.57 21.94 -19.67
C GLY A 20 7.27 20.61 -20.41
N GLU A 21 7.74 19.48 -19.89
CA GLU A 21 7.33 18.12 -20.24
C GLU A 21 6.23 17.63 -19.29
N ARG A 22 5.12 17.18 -19.88
CA ARG A 22 4.00 16.54 -19.18
C ARG A 22 4.39 15.11 -18.79
N ASP A 23 5.29 14.97 -17.84
CA ASP A 23 5.70 13.65 -17.35
C ASP A 23 4.93 13.34 -16.06
N CYS A 24 3.71 12.80 -16.24
CA CYS A 24 2.81 12.39 -15.15
C CYS A 24 3.43 11.34 -14.21
N ASP A 25 4.55 10.75 -14.60
CA ASP A 25 5.22 9.66 -13.91
C ASP A 25 6.05 10.15 -12.71
N ARG A 26 6.42 11.45 -12.65
CA ARG A 26 7.24 12.01 -11.55
C ARG A 26 6.55 12.00 -10.18
N ALA A 27 5.22 12.13 -10.15
CA ALA A 27 4.46 11.98 -8.90
C ALA A 27 4.52 10.55 -8.35
N TYR A 28 4.66 9.59 -9.25
CA TYR A 28 4.61 8.15 -9.01
C TYR A 28 5.99 7.50 -9.10
N MET A 29 7.07 8.28 -8.91
CA MET A 29 8.41 7.70 -8.96
C MET A 29 8.74 6.93 -7.68
N PRO A 30 9.25 5.69 -7.76
CA PRO A 30 9.64 4.89 -6.59
C PRO A 30 10.70 5.55 -5.70
N SER A 31 11.44 6.53 -6.22
CA SER A 31 12.39 7.35 -5.46
C SER A 31 11.72 8.27 -4.42
N ASN A 32 10.41 8.52 -4.54
CA ASN A 32 9.67 9.39 -3.65
C ASN A 32 9.22 8.64 -2.40
N ILE A 33 10.18 8.27 -1.54
CA ILE A 33 9.90 7.69 -0.23
C ILE A 33 9.61 8.81 0.76
N MET A 34 8.38 8.90 1.25
CA MET A 34 7.96 9.91 2.22
C MET A 34 8.04 9.34 3.63
N LYS A 35 9.00 9.84 4.42
CA LYS A 35 9.15 9.49 5.84
C LYS A 35 8.53 10.57 6.72
N GLY A 36 7.81 10.13 7.74
CA GLY A 36 7.19 10.98 8.74
C GLY A 36 7.18 10.30 10.09
N GLU A 37 6.86 11.08 11.12
CA GLU A 37 6.74 10.62 12.50
C GLU A 37 5.42 11.14 13.04
N CYS A 38 4.68 10.31 13.78
CA CYS A 38 3.45 10.72 14.45
C CYS A 38 3.47 10.29 15.92
N THR A 39 2.93 11.16 16.79
CA THR A 39 2.70 10.85 18.21
C THR A 39 1.29 10.30 18.37
N LEU A 40 1.19 9.10 18.93
CA LEU A 40 -0.08 8.44 19.24
C LEU A 40 -0.74 9.05 20.48
N SER A 41 -2.04 8.79 20.67
CA SER A 41 -2.81 9.27 21.83
C SER A 41 -2.24 8.84 23.19
N ASN A 42 -1.48 7.74 23.22
CA ASN A 42 -0.80 7.23 24.40
C ASN A 42 0.60 7.85 24.63
N GLY A 43 0.97 8.88 23.88
CA GLY A 43 2.25 9.59 23.97
C GLY A 43 3.44 8.86 23.34
N LYS A 44 3.25 7.65 22.80
CA LYS A 44 4.30 6.94 22.05
C LYS A 44 4.43 7.51 20.65
N THR A 45 5.63 7.38 20.10
CA THR A 45 5.93 7.86 18.76
C THR A 45 6.00 6.70 17.77
N MET A 46 5.50 6.91 16.56
CA MET A 46 5.49 5.91 15.48
C MET A 46 6.05 6.53 14.19
N ASN A 47 7.01 5.84 13.59
CA ASN A 47 7.54 6.19 12.29
C ASN A 47 6.61 5.69 11.19
N VAL A 48 6.31 6.54 10.21
CA VAL A 48 5.48 6.22 9.05
C VAL A 48 6.32 6.43 7.80
N THR A 49 6.42 5.40 6.97
CA THR A 49 7.08 5.49 5.66
C THR A 49 6.06 5.14 4.59
N VAL A 50 5.84 6.05 3.65
CA VAL A 50 5.00 5.82 2.47
C VAL A 50 5.93 5.65 1.27
N LEU A 51 5.78 4.52 0.60
CA LEU A 51 6.45 4.23 -0.66
C LEU A 51 5.58 4.76 -1.79
N ALA A 52 6.18 5.51 -2.72
CA ALA A 52 5.45 5.98 -3.89
C ALA A 52 5.23 4.82 -4.86
N PRO A 53 3.96 4.52 -5.24
CA PRO A 53 3.69 3.53 -6.25
C PRO A 53 4.18 4.05 -7.60
N GLY A 54 4.77 3.16 -8.40
CA GLY A 54 4.97 3.37 -9.84
C GLY A 54 3.66 3.64 -10.58
N THR A 55 3.76 3.96 -11.87
CA THR A 55 2.60 4.14 -12.75
C THR A 55 1.83 2.84 -12.99
N GLN A 56 2.50 1.69 -12.82
CA GLN A 56 1.87 0.37 -12.91
C GLN A 56 1.17 0.03 -11.59
N GLN A 57 -0.16 -0.12 -11.66
CA GLN A 57 -0.99 -0.53 -10.51
C GLN A 57 -0.43 -1.80 -9.86
N GLU A 58 -0.51 -1.84 -8.53
CA GLU A 58 -0.15 -3.00 -7.68
C GLU A 58 1.32 -3.44 -7.68
N SER A 59 2.16 -2.92 -8.59
CA SER A 59 3.59 -3.25 -8.66
C SER A 59 4.37 -2.93 -7.37
N ILE A 60 3.88 -2.00 -6.56
CA ILE A 60 4.50 -1.59 -5.30
C ILE A 60 4.28 -2.60 -4.15
N SER A 61 3.26 -3.46 -4.25
CA SER A 61 2.88 -4.40 -3.19
C SER A 61 4.04 -5.30 -2.72
N PRO A 62 4.75 -6.04 -3.61
CA PRO A 62 5.88 -6.86 -3.18
C PRO A 62 7.07 -6.03 -2.72
N ILE A 63 7.25 -4.82 -3.26
CA ILE A 63 8.33 -3.89 -2.85
C ILE A 63 8.08 -3.44 -1.41
N ALA A 64 6.85 -3.11 -1.05
CA ALA A 64 6.48 -2.71 0.31
C ALA A 64 6.65 -3.85 1.34
N VAL A 65 6.30 -5.08 0.96
CA VAL A 65 6.57 -6.26 1.80
C VAL A 65 8.08 -6.47 1.98
N GLY A 66 8.86 -6.42 0.91
CA GLY A 66 10.31 -6.55 0.96
C GLY A 66 11.01 -5.43 1.75
N PHE A 67 10.54 -4.19 1.60
CA PHE A 67 11.01 -3.04 2.37
C PHE A 67 10.75 -3.23 3.87
N THR A 68 9.54 -3.66 4.22
CA THR A 68 9.16 -4.01 5.60
C THR A 68 10.06 -5.12 6.15
N ARG A 69 10.33 -6.16 5.36
CA ARG A 69 11.24 -7.24 5.74
C ARG A 69 12.65 -6.73 6.01
N GLY A 70 13.16 -5.82 5.17
CA GLY A 70 14.45 -5.15 5.38
C GLY A 70 14.48 -4.35 6.69
N LEU A 71 13.43 -3.56 6.95
CA LEU A 71 13.31 -2.82 8.22
C LEU A 71 13.29 -3.75 9.43
N GLN A 72 12.56 -4.87 9.37
CA GLN A 72 12.54 -5.86 10.45
C GLN A 72 13.93 -6.43 10.72
N HIS A 73 14.70 -6.71 9.66
CA HIS A 73 16.08 -7.15 9.78
C HIS A 73 16.96 -6.09 10.46
N ASP A 74 16.91 -4.85 10.00
CA ASP A 74 17.72 -3.74 10.52
C ASP A 74 17.39 -3.40 11.98
N LEU A 75 16.10 -3.47 12.34
CA LEU A 75 15.61 -3.25 13.71
C LEU A 75 15.78 -4.46 14.63
N LYS A 76 16.31 -5.58 14.12
CA LYS A 76 16.40 -6.87 14.83
C LYS A 76 15.03 -7.32 15.38
N ASP A 77 13.97 -7.02 14.64
CA ASP A 77 12.57 -7.31 14.94
C ASP A 77 12.24 -8.78 14.62
N LYS A 78 12.86 -9.70 15.36
CA LYS A 78 12.77 -11.15 15.08
C LYS A 78 11.37 -11.73 15.27
N ASP A 79 10.59 -11.15 16.17
CA ASP A 79 9.19 -11.52 16.42
C ASP A 79 8.20 -10.70 15.57
N ARG A 80 8.71 -9.76 14.75
CA ARG A 80 7.92 -8.95 13.80
C ARG A 80 6.84 -8.13 14.50
N SER A 81 7.12 -7.70 15.73
CA SER A 81 6.18 -6.98 16.59
C SER A 81 6.27 -5.47 16.47
N LYS A 82 7.30 -4.94 15.78
CA LYS A 82 7.60 -3.50 15.74
C LYS A 82 7.31 -2.86 14.39
N THR A 83 7.20 -3.64 13.33
CA THR A 83 7.06 -3.16 11.96
C THR A 83 5.85 -3.81 11.28
N LEU A 84 4.96 -2.99 10.72
CA LEU A 84 3.75 -3.44 10.02
C LEU A 84 3.70 -2.85 8.62
N ALA A 85 3.38 -3.69 7.62
CA ALA A 85 3.07 -3.24 6.27
C ALA A 85 1.56 -3.00 6.13
N VAL A 86 1.21 -1.85 5.56
CA VAL A 86 -0.16 -1.50 5.16
C VAL A 86 -0.18 -1.23 3.66
N LEU A 87 -1.02 -1.96 2.94
CA LEU A 87 -1.14 -1.87 1.49
C LEU A 87 -2.54 -1.33 1.13
N LEU A 88 -2.57 -0.29 0.30
CA LEU A 88 -3.80 0.31 -0.21
C LEU A 88 -3.95 -0.10 -1.67
N HIS A 89 -5.15 -0.56 -2.02
CA HIS A 89 -5.47 -1.08 -3.34
C HIS A 89 -6.73 -0.41 -3.89
N GLY A 90 -6.84 -0.35 -5.22
CA GLY A 90 -8.13 -0.19 -5.89
C GLY A 90 -8.78 -1.56 -6.10
N ASP A 91 -10.10 -1.63 -6.06
CA ASP A 91 -10.88 -2.85 -6.32
C ASP A 91 -10.49 -3.54 -7.64
N GLY A 92 -10.42 -2.78 -8.75
CA GLY A 92 -10.06 -3.32 -10.06
C GLY A 92 -8.62 -3.83 -10.14
N GLY A 93 -7.67 -3.09 -9.56
CA GLY A 93 -6.25 -3.46 -9.53
C GLY A 93 -6.02 -4.73 -8.73
N PHE A 94 -6.60 -4.80 -7.53
CA PHE A 94 -6.43 -5.92 -6.62
C PHE A 94 -6.90 -7.25 -7.21
N ILE A 95 -8.03 -7.26 -7.93
CA ILE A 95 -8.60 -8.48 -8.53
C ILE A 95 -7.82 -8.92 -9.78
N THR A 96 -7.34 -7.97 -10.59
CA THR A 96 -6.84 -8.28 -11.94
C THR A 96 -5.34 -8.46 -12.03
N GLN A 97 -4.58 -7.85 -11.13
CA GLN A 97 -3.12 -7.92 -11.17
C GLN A 97 -2.62 -9.16 -10.42
N GLY A 98 -2.01 -10.09 -11.17
CA GLY A 98 -1.45 -11.33 -10.61
C GLY A 98 -0.42 -11.11 -9.49
N VAL A 99 0.27 -9.97 -9.51
CA VAL A 99 1.23 -9.58 -8.46
C VAL A 99 0.58 -9.49 -7.07
N CYS A 100 -0.72 -9.17 -6.98
CA CYS A 100 -1.45 -9.17 -5.71
C CYS A 100 -1.54 -10.59 -5.14
N TYR A 101 -1.87 -11.57 -5.98
CA TYR A 101 -1.94 -12.98 -5.59
C TYR A 101 -0.56 -13.50 -5.18
N GLU A 102 0.46 -13.21 -5.98
CA GLU A 102 1.85 -13.59 -5.69
C GLU A 102 2.33 -12.99 -4.36
N THR A 103 2.02 -11.71 -4.10
CA THR A 103 2.39 -11.03 -2.86
C THR A 103 1.69 -11.64 -1.66
N LEU A 104 0.39 -11.96 -1.76
CA LEU A 104 -0.32 -12.69 -0.70
C LEU A 104 0.34 -14.06 -0.43
N GLY A 105 0.79 -14.76 -1.47
CA GLY A 105 1.50 -16.02 -1.34
C GLY A 105 2.82 -15.93 -0.54
N LEU A 106 3.40 -14.74 -0.39
CA LEU A 106 4.60 -14.53 0.45
C LEU A 106 4.30 -14.55 1.95
N SER A 107 3.02 -14.46 2.35
CA SER A 107 2.62 -14.28 3.75
C SER A 107 3.03 -15.42 4.69
N ASP A 108 3.15 -16.64 4.17
CA ASP A 108 3.50 -17.86 4.93
C ASP A 108 4.75 -18.56 4.38
N LEU A 109 5.61 -17.81 3.68
CA LEU A 109 6.87 -18.33 3.17
C LEU A 109 8.04 -17.93 4.06
N ASP A 110 8.82 -18.93 4.47
CA ASP A 110 10.08 -18.73 5.20
C ASP A 110 10.96 -17.69 4.48
N PHE A 111 11.61 -16.85 5.27
CA PHE A 111 12.43 -15.71 4.86
C PHE A 111 11.69 -14.52 4.22
N TYR A 112 10.48 -14.70 3.70
CA TYR A 112 9.63 -13.62 3.14
C TYR A 112 8.59 -13.11 4.12
N GLU A 113 8.08 -13.98 5.01
CA GLU A 113 7.05 -13.61 5.98
C GLU A 113 7.47 -12.45 6.89
N ILE A 114 6.57 -11.46 6.97
CA ILE A 114 6.71 -10.24 7.77
C ILE A 114 5.72 -10.17 8.94
N GLY A 115 5.01 -11.26 9.26
CA GLY A 115 4.07 -11.31 10.39
C GLY A 115 2.67 -10.82 10.05
N GLY A 116 2.36 -10.78 8.76
CA GLY A 116 1.08 -10.32 8.22
C GLY A 116 1.16 -8.93 7.58
N THR A 117 0.18 -8.66 6.72
CA THR A 117 -0.01 -7.40 6.00
C THR A 117 -1.45 -6.95 6.21
N VAL A 118 -1.66 -5.65 6.42
CA VAL A 118 -3.01 -5.08 6.41
C VAL A 118 -3.30 -4.59 5.01
N HIS A 119 -4.35 -5.14 4.40
CA HIS A 119 -4.82 -4.74 3.08
C HIS A 119 -6.08 -3.90 3.21
N ILE A 120 -6.06 -2.71 2.63
CA ILE A 120 -7.21 -1.82 2.54
C ILE A 120 -7.57 -1.70 1.06
N ILE A 121 -8.72 -2.23 0.68
CA ILE A 121 -9.22 -2.13 -0.69
C ILE A 121 -10.23 -0.99 -0.73
N ILE A 122 -9.89 0.08 -1.44
CA ILE A 122 -10.82 1.17 -1.70
C ILE A 122 -11.76 0.71 -2.81
N ASN A 123 -12.90 0.17 -2.38
CA ASN A 123 -13.93 -0.32 -3.28
C ASN A 123 -14.92 0.80 -3.63
N ASN A 124 -14.67 1.49 -4.74
CA ASN A 124 -15.60 2.47 -5.28
C ASN A 124 -16.56 1.87 -6.32
N GLU A 125 -16.56 0.55 -6.50
CA GLU A 125 -17.39 -0.23 -7.43
C GLU A 125 -17.20 0.10 -8.92
N VAL A 126 -16.20 0.92 -9.26
CA VAL A 126 -15.93 1.38 -10.62
C VAL A 126 -14.54 0.91 -11.05
N ALA A 127 -14.46 -0.34 -11.46
CA ALA A 127 -13.30 -0.85 -12.18
C ALA A 127 -13.47 -0.58 -13.69
N ASN A 128 -12.44 0.01 -14.30
CA ASN A 128 -12.36 0.66 -15.63
C ASN A 128 -13.07 -0.01 -16.84
N SER A 129 -13.60 -1.23 -16.77
CA SER A 129 -14.42 -1.83 -17.85
C SER A 129 -15.37 -2.97 -17.42
N ALA A 130 -15.48 -3.33 -16.14
CA ALA A 130 -16.38 -4.42 -15.71
C ALA A 130 -16.79 -4.20 -14.26
N SER A 131 -18.10 -4.15 -13.99
CA SER A 131 -18.59 -4.10 -12.62
C SER A 131 -18.16 -5.39 -11.88
N VAL A 132 -17.55 -5.26 -10.71
CA VAL A 132 -17.14 -6.41 -9.89
C VAL A 132 -18.37 -7.29 -9.55
N HIS A 133 -19.55 -6.66 -9.47
CA HIS A 133 -20.84 -7.31 -9.27
C HIS A 133 -21.23 -8.30 -10.37
N GLU A 134 -20.91 -8.03 -11.64
CA GLU A 134 -21.24 -8.95 -12.75
C GLU A 134 -20.50 -10.29 -12.65
N LYS A 135 -19.42 -10.36 -11.86
CA LYS A 135 -18.60 -11.57 -11.68
C LYS A 135 -18.94 -12.39 -10.44
N GLY A 136 -19.92 -11.98 -9.62
CA GLY A 136 -20.48 -12.79 -8.53
C GLY A 136 -19.57 -13.00 -7.31
N GLY A 137 -18.66 -12.08 -7.00
CA GLY A 137 -17.76 -12.15 -5.83
C GLY A 137 -17.37 -10.77 -5.30
N TYR A 138 -16.65 -10.74 -4.18
CA TYR A 138 -16.10 -9.50 -3.61
C TYR A 138 -14.69 -9.25 -4.13
N CYS A 139 -14.28 -7.98 -4.25
CA CYS A 139 -12.91 -7.64 -4.61
C CYS A 139 -11.87 -8.24 -3.63
N SER A 140 -12.26 -8.41 -2.37
CA SER A 140 -11.46 -9.05 -1.32
C SER A 140 -11.29 -10.57 -1.45
N ASP A 141 -12.01 -11.23 -2.36
CA ASP A 141 -12.03 -12.69 -2.45
C ASP A 141 -10.66 -13.30 -2.74
N LEU A 142 -9.73 -12.52 -3.30
CA LEU A 142 -8.35 -12.92 -3.48
C LEU A 142 -7.69 -13.32 -2.15
N GLY A 143 -8.03 -12.65 -1.03
CA GLY A 143 -7.51 -12.97 0.30
C GLY A 143 -7.93 -14.35 0.82
N LYS A 144 -8.96 -14.97 0.24
CA LYS A 144 -9.38 -16.33 0.60
C LYS A 144 -8.33 -17.37 0.23
N SER A 145 -7.45 -17.09 -0.74
CA SER A 145 -6.38 -18.01 -1.16
C SER A 145 -5.39 -18.34 -0.04
N VAL A 146 -5.18 -17.39 0.87
CA VAL A 146 -4.31 -17.51 2.05
C VAL A 146 -5.10 -17.56 3.35
N GLN A 147 -6.42 -17.81 3.25
CA GLN A 147 -7.33 -17.86 4.39
C GLN A 147 -7.29 -16.59 5.29
N ALA A 148 -7.04 -15.43 4.68
CA ALA A 148 -7.01 -14.17 5.41
C ALA A 148 -8.40 -13.81 5.98
N PRO A 149 -8.48 -13.22 7.17
CA PRO A 149 -9.73 -12.65 7.66
C PRO A 149 -10.13 -11.44 6.80
N ILE A 150 -11.40 -11.38 6.40
CA ILE A 150 -11.95 -10.35 5.52
C ILE A 150 -13.07 -9.61 6.25
N PHE A 151 -12.98 -8.28 6.25
CA PHE A 151 -13.99 -7.39 6.82
C PHE A 151 -14.50 -6.44 5.74
N HIS A 152 -15.82 -6.28 5.66
CA HIS A 152 -16.46 -5.29 4.81
C HIS A 152 -17.08 -4.22 5.69
N VAL A 153 -16.78 -2.96 5.39
CA VAL A 153 -17.25 -1.80 6.14
C VAL A 153 -17.87 -0.82 5.16
N ASN A 154 -18.99 -0.20 5.56
CA ASN A 154 -19.59 0.86 4.78
C ASN A 154 -18.80 2.16 4.97
N GLY A 155 -18.28 2.72 3.88
CA GLY A 155 -17.54 3.99 3.91
C GLY A 155 -18.38 5.20 4.35
N ASP A 156 -19.71 5.09 4.28
CA ASP A 156 -20.65 6.13 4.72
C ASP A 156 -20.91 6.14 6.23
N ASP A 157 -20.33 5.20 7.00
CA ASP A 157 -20.47 5.10 8.47
C ASP A 157 -19.09 5.08 9.17
N PRO A 158 -18.49 6.27 9.44
CA PRO A 158 -17.11 6.42 9.91
C PRO A 158 -16.90 6.28 11.44
#